data_AF-A0A972ETX2-F1
#
_entry.id   AF-A0A972ETX2-F1
#
_cell.length_a   1.000
_cell.length_b   1.000
_cell.length_c   1.000
_cell.angle_alpha   90.00
_cell.angle_beta   90.00
_cell.angle_gamma   90.00
#
_symmetry.space_group_name_H-M   'P 1'
#
loop_
_entity.id
_entity.type
_entity.pdbx_description
1 polymer ?
#
loop_
_entity_poly.entity_id
_entity_poly.type
_entity_poly.pdbx_seq_one_letter_code
_entity_poly.pdbx_strand_id
1 'polypeptide(L)'
;MKTELLLNLQLILGTGLLILLGVFTFVLINRIRQRRAQITNLKSSEPSFPFPQRLGAALEGEMLSQAQAKREELISAAYTHWLESFFLPDAEPGRAFVRTGVAKHWLRYQLTATSFAQAAGMLTCVLQAGADPQAQTRFDALLAFCLSRPSVNNPDLMSWQVMPDVVPGARLDADPRAEAWLSFALLCGAAQWTRSSRFDYTQLAKLRLDALLAWMTSGKSPTPQSSLISPAFARLFQKTNGSADWLKAAGLENPRGKESPDLYSNQEAQATALDEEAHQALLALAYGLLPDIQNRAKPTDLFAPDFDLVGMLANLRGKLDAASTFSEGFSPLSLLACYAAAASESGDAELSQEYWELLSQSNAQADDGLGATFRLIALMALNGNSWFTEAFTNPSVA
;
A
#
# COMPACT_ATOMS: atom_id res chain seq x y z
N MET A 1 33.45 27.91 -46.58
CA MET A 1 32.65 29.01 -45.97
C MET A 1 31.21 28.61 -45.63
N LYS A 2 30.45 27.99 -46.54
CA LYS A 2 29.04 27.59 -46.25
C LYS A 2 28.89 26.46 -45.21
N THR A 3 29.83 25.52 -45.16
CA THR A 3 29.83 24.38 -44.22
C THR A 3 30.14 24.80 -42.78
N GLU A 4 31.13 25.66 -42.56
CA GLU A 4 31.46 26.28 -41.26
C GLU A 4 30.28 27.06 -40.67
N LEU A 5 29.57 27.81 -41.51
CA LEU A 5 28.40 28.59 -41.11
C LEU A 5 27.20 27.71 -40.70
N LEU A 6 27.00 26.58 -41.39
CA LEU A 6 25.99 25.58 -41.03
C LEU A 6 26.32 24.87 -39.71
N LEU A 7 27.60 24.52 -39.50
CA LEU A 7 28.06 23.88 -38.26
C LEU A 7 27.87 24.81 -37.05
N ASN A 8 28.25 26.09 -37.19
CA ASN A 8 28.06 27.10 -36.14
C ASN A 8 26.57 27.35 -35.84
N LEU A 9 25.72 27.37 -36.87
CA LEU A 9 24.27 27.52 -36.69
C LEU A 9 23.65 26.31 -35.97
N GLN A 10 24.06 25.09 -36.32
CA GLN A 10 23.64 23.87 -35.62
C GLN A 10 24.11 23.84 -34.17
N LEU A 11 25.34 24.28 -33.89
CA LEU A 11 25.87 24.37 -32.54
C LEU A 11 25.07 25.38 -31.71
N ILE A 12 24.82 26.58 -32.24
CA ILE A 12 24.04 27.64 -31.57
C ILE A 12 22.60 27.16 -31.29
N LEU A 13 21.93 26.57 -32.29
CA LEU A 13 20.58 26.02 -32.13
C LEU A 13 20.55 24.87 -31.11
N GLY A 14 21.56 23.99 -31.13
CA GLY A 14 21.71 22.90 -30.16
C GLY A 14 21.91 23.40 -28.73
N THR A 15 22.79 24.39 -28.53
CA THR A 15 22.97 25.03 -27.22
C THR A 15 21.72 25.79 -26.77
N GLY A 16 21.03 26.48 -27.68
CA GLY A 16 19.78 27.18 -27.37
C GLY A 16 18.67 26.21 -26.94
N LEU A 17 18.56 25.06 -27.61
CA LEU A 17 17.62 24.00 -27.24
C LEU A 17 17.96 23.40 -25.87
N LEU A 18 19.23 23.14 -25.57
CA LEU A 18 19.67 22.64 -24.26
C LEU A 18 19.36 23.63 -23.13
N ILE A 19 19.59 24.92 -23.35
CA ILE A 19 19.26 25.97 -22.38
C ILE A 19 17.74 26.02 -22.16
N LEU A 20 16.94 26.00 -23.23
CA LEU A 20 15.48 25.97 -23.12
C LEU A 20 14.97 24.75 -22.38
N LEU A 21 15.52 23.57 -22.66
CA LEU A 21 15.18 22.33 -21.96
C LEU A 21 15.54 22.42 -20.48
N GLY A 22 16.73 22.95 -20.15
CA GLY A 22 17.17 23.17 -18.77
C GLY A 22 16.27 24.14 -18.00
N VAL A 23 15.89 25.26 -18.62
CA VAL A 23 14.94 26.23 -18.03
C VAL A 23 13.57 25.59 -17.82
N PHE A 24 13.06 24.84 -18.81
CA PHE A 24 11.79 24.15 -18.71
C PHE A 24 11.78 23.12 -17.57
N THR A 25 12.81 22.28 -17.47
CA THR A 25 12.98 21.31 -16.38
C THR A 25 13.05 22.01 -15.01
N PHE A 26 13.80 23.12 -14.91
CA PHE A 26 13.88 23.89 -13.67
C PHE A 26 12.52 24.46 -13.24
N VAL A 27 11.74 25.02 -14.17
CA VAL A 27 10.39 25.52 -13.90
C VAL A 27 9.47 24.40 -13.42
N LEU A 28 9.54 23.21 -14.03
CA LEU A 28 8.77 22.04 -13.64
C LEU A 28 9.11 21.57 -12.23
N ILE A 29 10.41 21.45 -11.90
CA ILE A 29 10.89 21.11 -10.57
C ILE A 29 10.39 22.12 -9.54
N ASN A 30 10.52 23.42 -9.83
CA ASN A 30 10.09 24.46 -8.90
C ASN A 30 8.57 24.43 -8.67
N ARG A 31 7.78 24.18 -9.72
CA ARG A 31 6.32 24.05 -9.61
C ARG A 31 5.93 22.84 -8.76
N ILE A 32 6.62 21.71 -8.88
CA ILE A 32 6.41 20.53 -8.04
C ILE A 32 6.75 20.85 -6.58
N ARG A 33 7.89 21.52 -6.33
CA ARG A 33 8.29 21.96 -4.97
C ARG A 33 7.25 22.88 -4.33
N GLN A 34 6.74 23.86 -5.07
CA GLN A 34 5.68 24.76 -4.59
C GLN A 34 4.40 24.01 -4.24
N ARG A 35 3.95 23.09 -5.09
CA ARG A 35 2.77 22.26 -4.81
C ARG A 35 2.97 21.36 -3.59
N ARG A 36 4.16 20.77 -3.43
CA ARG A 36 4.51 20.00 -2.23
C ARG A 36 4.42 20.87 -0.97
N ALA A 37 4.90 22.11 -1.01
CA ALA A 37 4.77 23.06 0.10
C ALA A 37 3.31 23.46 0.42
N GLN A 38 2.42 23.48 -0.58
CA GLN A 38 1.00 23.76 -0.33
C GLN A 38 0.29 22.65 0.43
N ILE A 39 0.74 21.40 0.29
CA ILE A 39 0.23 20.29 1.10
C ILE A 39 0.56 20.52 2.58
N THR A 40 1.66 21.19 2.94
CA THR A 40 2.20 21.19 4.31
C THR A 40 1.55 22.18 5.29
N ASN A 41 0.51 22.91 4.90
CA ASN A 41 -0.02 24.05 5.66
C ASN A 41 -1.21 23.75 6.59
N LEU A 42 -1.53 22.47 6.86
CA LEU A 42 -2.63 22.10 7.76
C LEU A 42 -2.11 21.71 9.15
N LYS A 43 -2.81 22.14 10.20
CA LYS A 43 -2.47 21.82 11.59
C LYS A 43 -2.84 20.37 11.88
N SER A 44 -1.83 19.52 12.10
CA SER A 44 -2.03 18.12 12.49
C SER A 44 -2.40 18.00 13.98
N SER A 45 -3.20 17.00 14.29
CA SER A 45 -3.49 16.55 15.64
C SER A 45 -2.33 15.75 16.21
N GLU A 46 -2.23 15.74 17.54
CA GLU A 46 -1.23 14.93 18.24
C GLU A 46 -1.48 13.43 17.97
N PRO A 47 -0.45 12.67 17.57
CA PRO A 47 -0.57 11.24 17.29
C PRO A 47 -0.73 10.41 18.57
N SER A 48 -1.71 9.52 18.61
CA SER A 48 -1.93 8.55 19.71
C SER A 48 -0.82 7.49 19.78
N PHE A 49 -0.29 7.07 18.62
CA PHE A 49 0.76 6.06 18.47
C PHE A 49 1.97 6.67 17.72
N PRO A 50 2.81 7.51 18.36
CA PRO A 50 3.93 8.16 17.68
C PRO A 50 5.08 7.19 17.36
N PHE A 51 5.62 7.24 16.15
CA PHE A 51 6.84 6.53 15.76
C PHE A 51 8.07 7.05 16.53
N PRO A 52 9.03 6.18 16.92
CA PRO A 52 8.97 4.72 16.80
C PRO A 52 8.13 4.11 17.92
N GLN A 53 7.14 3.29 17.54
CA GLN A 53 6.48 2.39 18.49
C GLN A 53 7.43 1.23 18.81
N ARG A 54 7.45 0.80 20.07
CA ARG A 54 8.36 -0.24 20.60
C ARG A 54 7.56 -1.35 21.25
N LEU A 55 6.65 -1.89 20.46
CA LEU A 55 5.73 -2.91 20.94
C LEU A 55 6.46 -4.25 20.91
N GLY A 56 6.61 -4.85 22.10
CA GLY A 56 7.39 -6.08 22.25
C GLY A 56 8.80 -5.88 22.83
N ALA A 57 9.14 -4.73 23.41
CA ALA A 57 10.45 -4.47 24.04
C ALA A 57 10.97 -5.46 25.09
N ALA A 58 10.09 -6.28 25.65
CA ALA A 58 10.49 -7.38 26.52
C ALA A 58 10.95 -8.65 25.76
N LEU A 59 10.77 -8.70 24.44
CA LEU A 59 11.21 -9.76 23.52
C LEU A 59 12.34 -9.27 22.58
N GLU A 60 12.67 -7.96 22.60
CA GLU A 60 13.47 -7.19 21.62
C GLU A 60 15.00 -7.47 21.61
N GLY A 61 15.52 -8.42 22.38
CA GLY A 61 16.96 -8.66 22.47
C GLY A 61 17.60 -9.43 21.31
N GLU A 62 16.83 -10.23 20.56
CA GLU A 62 17.42 -11.32 19.74
C GLU A 62 16.87 -11.48 18.31
N MET A 63 15.82 -10.75 17.90
CA MET A 63 15.20 -11.01 16.59
C MET A 63 16.00 -10.51 15.40
N LEU A 64 16.66 -9.35 15.51
CA LEU A 64 17.45 -8.77 14.43
C LEU A 64 18.87 -8.43 14.92
N SER A 65 19.87 -8.81 14.13
CA SER A 65 21.29 -8.66 14.50
C SER A 65 21.78 -7.20 14.49
N GLN A 66 21.14 -6.33 13.70
CA GLN A 66 21.50 -4.92 13.60
C GLN A 66 20.97 -4.10 14.79
N ALA A 67 21.79 -3.15 15.26
CA ALA A 67 21.40 -2.22 16.31
C ALA A 67 20.15 -1.42 15.91
N GLN A 68 19.21 -1.27 16.86
CA GLN A 68 17.91 -0.60 16.66
C GLN A 68 18.05 0.77 15.99
N ALA A 69 18.96 1.61 16.48
CA ALA A 69 19.18 2.96 15.91
C ALA A 69 19.55 2.91 14.41
N LYS A 70 20.28 1.87 13.98
CA LYS A 70 20.63 1.71 12.57
C LYS A 70 19.43 1.27 11.72
N ARG A 71 18.56 0.44 12.29
CA ARG A 71 17.30 0.02 11.67
C ARG A 71 16.35 1.20 11.49
N GLU A 72 16.22 2.03 12.51
CA GLU A 72 15.40 3.27 12.46
C GLU A 72 15.96 4.29 11.46
N GLU A 73 17.29 4.45 11.39
CA GLU A 73 17.94 5.29 10.36
C GLU A 73 17.62 4.79 8.94
N LEU A 74 17.66 3.47 8.71
CA LEU A 74 17.31 2.86 7.43
C LEU A 74 15.84 3.13 7.07
N ILE A 75 14.92 2.94 8.02
CA ILE A 75 13.49 3.20 7.81
C ILE A 75 13.25 4.68 7.48
N SER A 76 13.88 5.60 8.23
CA SER A 76 13.77 7.04 7.98
C SER A 76 14.30 7.45 6.60
N ALA A 77 15.45 6.90 6.20
CA ALA A 77 16.02 7.13 4.88
C ALA A 77 15.11 6.59 3.76
N ALA A 78 14.58 5.37 3.93
CA ALA A 78 13.65 4.77 2.99
C ALA A 78 12.35 5.58 2.87
N TYR A 79 11.82 6.10 3.99
CA TYR A 79 10.60 6.91 4.01
C TYR A 79 10.80 8.24 3.27
N THR A 80 11.94 8.91 3.53
CA THR A 80 12.32 10.15 2.82
C THR A 80 12.43 9.90 1.33
N HIS A 81 13.10 8.82 0.91
CA HIS A 81 13.21 8.46 -0.50
C HIS A 81 11.84 8.17 -1.13
N TRP A 82 10.94 7.50 -0.40
CA TRP A 82 9.59 7.21 -0.88
C TRP A 82 8.76 8.48 -1.08
N LEU A 83 8.83 9.43 -0.13
CA LEU A 83 8.18 10.74 -0.27
C LEU A 83 8.68 11.51 -1.48
N GLU A 84 9.98 11.42 -1.78
CA GLU A 84 10.58 12.12 -2.90
C GLU A 84 10.21 11.51 -4.26
N SER A 85 10.15 10.17 -4.32
CA SER A 85 10.07 9.41 -5.57
C SER A 85 8.66 9.00 -5.98
N PHE A 86 7.81 8.64 -5.01
CA PHE A 86 6.50 8.02 -5.28
C PHE A 86 5.32 8.85 -4.78
N PHE A 87 5.48 9.65 -3.72
CA PHE A 87 4.43 10.56 -3.24
C PHE A 87 4.39 11.85 -4.08
N LEU A 88 3.40 11.97 -4.96
CA LEU A 88 3.28 13.08 -5.90
C LEU A 88 2.04 13.93 -5.61
N PRO A 89 2.14 15.27 -5.77
CA PRO A 89 0.96 16.12 -5.71
C PRO A 89 0.05 15.84 -6.92
N ASP A 90 -1.25 15.83 -6.68
CA ASP A 90 -2.26 15.81 -7.75
C ASP A 90 -2.36 17.19 -8.42
N ALA A 91 -3.08 17.27 -9.54
CA ALA A 91 -3.36 18.54 -10.19
C ALA A 91 -4.19 19.49 -9.31
N GLU A 92 -5.10 18.92 -8.51
CA GLU A 92 -5.95 19.65 -7.58
C GLU A 92 -5.24 19.91 -6.24
N PRO A 93 -5.26 21.15 -5.70
CA PRO A 93 -4.63 21.48 -4.43
C PRO A 93 -5.14 20.62 -3.27
N GLY A 94 -4.22 20.24 -2.38
CA GLY A 94 -4.54 19.42 -1.21
C GLY A 94 -4.86 17.96 -1.55
N ARG A 95 -4.57 17.48 -2.76
CA ARG A 95 -4.60 16.06 -3.12
C ARG A 95 -3.20 15.59 -3.47
N ALA A 96 -2.91 14.33 -3.15
CA ALA A 96 -1.68 13.66 -3.50
C ALA A 96 -1.97 12.19 -3.80
N PHE A 97 -1.07 11.54 -4.52
CA PHE A 97 -1.18 10.13 -4.83
C PHE A 97 0.19 9.44 -4.78
N VAL A 98 0.17 8.14 -4.53
CA VAL A 98 1.32 7.24 -4.70
C VAL A 98 1.34 6.80 -6.16
N ARG A 99 2.38 7.19 -6.88
CA ARG A 99 2.63 6.80 -8.27
C ARG A 99 3.06 5.34 -8.34
N THR A 100 2.44 4.55 -9.21
CA THR A 100 2.71 3.11 -9.40
C THR A 100 3.26 2.76 -10.78
N GLY A 101 3.60 3.76 -11.59
CA GLY A 101 4.19 3.53 -12.90
C GLY A 101 3.88 4.60 -13.92
N VAL A 102 4.17 4.26 -15.18
CA VAL A 102 3.89 5.09 -16.35
C VAL A 102 3.28 4.23 -17.45
N ALA A 103 2.07 4.55 -17.87
CA ALA A 103 1.45 3.95 -19.04
C ALA A 103 1.82 4.74 -20.29
N LYS A 104 2.24 4.04 -21.36
CA LYS A 104 2.42 4.66 -22.68
C LYS A 104 1.11 4.55 -23.44
N HIS A 105 0.45 5.68 -23.65
CA HIS A 105 -0.72 5.77 -24.51
C HIS A 105 -0.37 6.54 -25.79
N TRP A 106 -0.12 5.79 -26.87
CA TRP A 106 0.32 6.32 -28.15
C TRP A 106 1.64 7.12 -28.03
N LEU A 107 1.59 8.45 -28.25
CA LEU A 107 2.74 9.36 -28.12
C LEU A 107 2.85 10.02 -26.73
N ARG A 108 2.00 9.64 -25.77
CA ARG A 108 1.97 10.24 -24.42
C ARG A 108 2.34 9.23 -23.35
N TYR A 109 3.02 9.72 -22.32
CA TYR A 109 3.33 9.00 -21.10
C TYR A 109 2.41 9.54 -20.00
N GLN A 110 1.65 8.64 -19.38
CA GLN A 110 0.67 8.95 -18.35
C GLN A 110 1.08 8.31 -17.04
N LEU A 111 0.91 9.02 -15.93
CA LEU A 111 1.22 8.46 -14.62
C LEU A 111 0.12 7.50 -14.23
N THR A 112 0.47 6.37 -13.61
CA THR A 112 -0.51 5.43 -13.07
C THR A 112 -0.52 5.50 -11.55
N ALA A 113 -1.69 5.28 -10.95
CA ALA A 113 -1.87 5.08 -9.53
C ALA A 113 -2.93 4.00 -9.30
N THR A 114 -2.73 3.12 -8.31
CA THR A 114 -3.71 2.09 -7.93
C THR A 114 -4.29 2.36 -6.55
N SER A 115 -5.52 1.88 -6.31
CA SER A 115 -6.18 1.97 -5.00
C SER A 115 -5.38 1.26 -3.90
N PHE A 116 -4.72 0.14 -4.21
CA PHE A 116 -3.80 -0.55 -3.29
C PHE A 116 -2.64 0.33 -2.85
N ALA A 117 -1.95 0.99 -3.78
CA ALA A 117 -0.84 1.85 -3.43
C ALA A 117 -1.29 3.06 -2.61
N GLN A 118 -2.52 3.56 -2.83
CA GLN A 118 -3.07 4.64 -2.01
C GLN A 118 -3.36 4.16 -0.59
N ALA A 119 -4.02 3.00 -0.44
CA ALA A 119 -4.30 2.41 0.86
C ALA A 119 -3.01 2.13 1.66
N ALA A 120 -2.00 1.53 1.00
CA ALA A 120 -0.68 1.29 1.59
C ALA A 120 0.04 2.60 1.93
N GLY A 121 -0.04 3.62 1.07
CA GLY A 121 0.52 4.94 1.34
C GLY A 121 -0.11 5.60 2.56
N MET A 122 -1.43 5.45 2.73
CA MET A 122 -2.14 5.92 3.91
C MET A 122 -1.68 5.20 5.18
N LEU A 123 -1.52 3.87 5.15
CA LEU A 123 -0.95 3.13 6.28
C LEU A 123 0.49 3.54 6.60
N THR A 124 1.30 3.81 5.58
CA THR A 124 2.67 4.32 5.76
C THR A 124 2.67 5.65 6.49
N CYS A 125 1.79 6.59 6.10
CA CYS A 125 1.63 7.86 6.79
C CYS A 125 1.22 7.66 8.26
N VAL A 126 0.29 6.74 8.52
CA VAL A 126 -0.16 6.43 9.88
C VAL A 126 0.99 5.89 10.74
N LEU A 127 1.76 4.92 10.25
CA LEU A 127 2.90 4.34 10.97
C LEU A 127 4.06 5.32 11.19
N GLN A 128 4.19 6.34 10.35
CA GLN A 128 5.22 7.39 10.47
C GLN A 128 4.77 8.61 11.27
N ALA A 129 3.53 8.62 11.77
CA ALA A 129 3.03 9.71 12.58
C ALA A 129 3.91 9.93 13.82
N GLY A 130 4.22 11.17 14.17
CA GLY A 130 5.18 11.51 15.24
C GLY A 130 6.57 11.81 14.67
N ALA A 131 7.14 10.89 13.89
CA ALA A 131 8.41 11.13 13.20
C ALA A 131 8.26 12.05 11.98
N ASP A 132 7.17 11.92 11.21
CA ASP A 132 6.72 12.92 10.24
C ASP A 132 5.62 13.79 10.88
N PRO A 133 5.91 15.07 11.22
CA PRO A 133 4.91 16.00 11.71
C PRO A 133 3.77 16.28 10.71
N GLN A 134 3.97 15.97 9.42
CA GLN A 134 2.99 16.16 8.35
C GLN A 134 2.25 14.86 7.98
N ALA A 135 2.47 13.76 8.72
CA ALA A 135 1.86 12.46 8.45
C ALA A 135 0.34 12.54 8.25
N GLN A 136 -0.38 13.23 9.14
CA GLN A 136 -1.84 13.38 9.02
C GLN A 136 -2.23 14.16 7.76
N THR A 137 -1.47 15.20 7.43
CA THR A 137 -1.75 16.02 6.26
C THR A 137 -1.50 15.25 4.95
N ARG A 138 -0.49 14.38 4.93
CA ARG A 138 -0.25 13.47 3.79
C ARG A 138 -1.32 12.40 3.69
N PHE A 139 -1.74 11.84 4.82
CA PHE A 139 -2.88 10.92 4.88
C PHE A 139 -4.14 11.58 4.30
N ASP A 140 -4.47 12.79 4.73
CA ASP A 140 -5.60 13.57 4.21
C ASP A 140 -5.47 13.86 2.72
N ALA A 141 -4.26 14.10 2.22
CA ALA A 141 -4.03 14.35 0.79
C ALA A 141 -4.26 13.09 -0.06
N LEU A 142 -3.83 11.91 0.41
CA LEU A 142 -4.10 10.62 -0.23
C LEU A 142 -5.60 10.28 -0.17
N LEU A 143 -6.23 10.46 0.99
CA LEU A 143 -7.66 10.23 1.18
C LEU A 143 -8.49 11.11 0.24
N ALA A 144 -8.17 12.40 0.15
CA ALA A 144 -8.84 13.32 -0.75
C ALA A 144 -8.68 12.94 -2.23
N PHE A 145 -7.55 12.33 -2.60
CA PHE A 145 -7.36 11.77 -3.93
C PHE A 145 -8.27 10.55 -4.14
N CYS A 146 -8.30 9.59 -3.22
CA CYS A 146 -9.18 8.42 -3.30
C CYS A 146 -10.66 8.81 -3.46
N LEU A 147 -11.15 9.74 -2.65
CA LEU A 147 -12.53 10.24 -2.70
C LEU A 147 -12.88 10.95 -4.02
N SER A 148 -11.87 11.45 -4.74
CA SER A 148 -12.07 12.14 -6.02
C SER A 148 -12.13 11.22 -7.24
N ARG A 149 -11.90 9.91 -7.06
CA ARG A 149 -11.77 8.92 -8.13
C ARG A 149 -12.79 7.78 -7.96
N PRO A 150 -14.10 8.08 -7.97
CA PRO A 150 -15.13 7.07 -7.73
C PRO A 150 -15.07 5.94 -8.76
N SER A 151 -15.38 4.72 -8.34
CA SER A 151 -15.51 3.59 -9.26
C SER A 151 -16.78 3.67 -10.10
N VAL A 152 -16.84 2.89 -11.18
CA VAL A 152 -18.05 2.81 -12.02
C VAL A 152 -19.14 1.97 -11.36
N ASN A 153 -18.77 0.96 -10.57
CA ASN A 153 -19.71 0.03 -9.95
C ASN A 153 -20.25 0.50 -8.59
N ASN A 154 -19.56 1.39 -7.88
CA ASN A 154 -20.04 2.01 -6.65
C ASN A 154 -19.36 3.38 -6.41
N PRO A 155 -20.07 4.51 -6.44
CA PRO A 155 -19.46 5.83 -6.33
C PRO A 155 -18.79 6.12 -4.97
N ASP A 156 -19.11 5.34 -3.93
CA ASP A 156 -18.47 5.46 -2.61
C ASP A 156 -17.13 4.68 -2.52
N LEU A 157 -16.84 3.84 -3.53
CA LEU A 157 -15.57 3.11 -3.69
C LEU A 157 -14.67 3.78 -4.73
N MET A 158 -13.38 3.46 -4.74
CA MET A 158 -12.38 4.03 -5.65
C MET A 158 -12.19 3.14 -6.88
N SER A 159 -11.99 3.73 -8.06
CA SER A 159 -11.51 3.00 -9.25
C SER A 159 -10.17 2.31 -8.95
N TRP A 160 -10.03 1.01 -9.28
CA TRP A 160 -8.84 0.23 -8.92
C TRP A 160 -7.52 0.81 -9.48
N GLN A 161 -7.58 1.41 -10.67
CA GLN A 161 -6.48 2.12 -11.32
C GLN A 161 -6.98 3.46 -11.86
N VAL A 162 -6.12 4.47 -11.78
CA VAL A 162 -6.38 5.83 -12.27
C VAL A 162 -5.15 6.40 -12.96
N MET A 163 -5.40 7.34 -13.87
CA MET A 163 -4.37 8.14 -14.55
C MET A 163 -4.50 9.60 -14.05
N PRO A 164 -3.74 10.03 -13.04
CA PRO A 164 -3.96 11.32 -12.36
C PRO A 164 -3.82 12.53 -13.29
N ASP A 165 -3.00 12.40 -14.34
CA ASP A 165 -2.72 13.43 -15.34
C ASP A 165 -3.74 13.47 -16.50
N VAL A 166 -4.75 12.60 -16.48
CA VAL A 166 -5.85 12.57 -17.45
C VAL A 166 -7.12 13.12 -16.82
N VAL A 167 -7.70 14.15 -17.45
CA VAL A 167 -8.92 14.81 -16.96
C VAL A 167 -9.95 14.95 -18.10
N PRO A 168 -11.17 14.38 -17.98
CA PRO A 168 -11.57 13.41 -16.96
C PRO A 168 -10.87 12.05 -17.18
N GLY A 169 -10.46 11.39 -16.10
CA GLY A 169 -9.93 10.04 -16.15
C GLY A 169 -11.04 9.00 -16.38
N ALA A 170 -10.69 7.83 -16.90
CA ALA A 170 -11.60 6.70 -16.98
C ALA A 170 -12.01 6.25 -15.57
N ARG A 171 -13.29 5.92 -15.39
CA ARG A 171 -13.77 5.24 -14.18
C ARG A 171 -13.71 3.74 -14.42
N LEU A 172 -13.04 3.03 -13.53
CA LEU A 172 -12.93 1.57 -13.57
C LEU A 172 -13.70 0.99 -12.38
N ASP A 173 -13.87 -0.33 -12.36
CA ASP A 173 -14.43 -1.03 -11.21
C ASP A 173 -13.53 -0.85 -9.97
N ALA A 174 -14.12 -0.96 -8.79
CA ALA A 174 -13.36 -1.05 -7.55
C ALA A 174 -12.75 -2.46 -7.40
N ASP A 175 -11.55 -2.54 -6.82
CA ASP A 175 -10.98 -3.81 -6.34
C ASP A 175 -11.37 -3.99 -4.86
N PRO A 176 -12.20 -4.98 -4.50
CA PRO A 176 -12.66 -5.20 -3.14
C PRO A 176 -11.52 -5.47 -2.15
N ARG A 177 -10.42 -6.09 -2.58
CA ARG A 177 -9.25 -6.34 -1.74
C ARG A 177 -8.61 -5.01 -1.35
N ALA A 178 -8.42 -4.12 -2.32
CA ALA A 178 -7.87 -2.79 -2.08
C ALA A 178 -8.79 -1.93 -1.20
N GLU A 179 -10.11 -2.04 -1.39
CA GLU A 179 -11.10 -1.33 -0.59
C GLU A 179 -11.12 -1.79 0.88
N ALA A 180 -10.84 -3.07 1.15
CA ALA A 180 -10.64 -3.56 2.52
C ALA A 180 -9.42 -2.87 3.16
N TRP A 181 -8.28 -2.81 2.48
CA TRP A 181 -7.10 -2.09 2.96
C TRP A 181 -7.33 -0.59 3.15
N LEU A 182 -8.07 0.05 2.23
CA LEU A 182 -8.40 1.47 2.34
C LEU A 182 -9.33 1.76 3.52
N SER A 183 -10.31 0.89 3.76
CA SER A 183 -11.20 0.95 4.92
C SER A 183 -10.41 0.76 6.21
N PHE A 184 -9.48 -0.18 6.23
CA PHE A 184 -8.58 -0.39 7.36
C PHE A 184 -7.66 0.82 7.61
N ALA A 185 -7.12 1.44 6.57
CA ALA A 185 -6.32 2.66 6.70
C ALA A 185 -7.14 3.81 7.33
N LEU A 186 -8.44 3.93 7.02
CA LEU A 186 -9.34 4.89 7.67
C LEU A 186 -9.54 4.59 9.16
N LEU A 187 -9.73 3.32 9.53
CA LEU A 187 -9.81 2.91 10.93
C LEU A 187 -8.51 3.22 11.67
N CYS A 188 -7.36 2.95 11.05
CA CYS A 188 -6.05 3.30 11.60
C CYS A 188 -5.88 4.82 11.74
N GLY A 189 -6.33 5.60 10.76
CA GLY A 189 -6.36 7.05 10.85
C GLY A 189 -7.21 7.56 12.02
N ALA A 190 -8.38 6.95 12.26
CA ALA A 190 -9.25 7.27 13.38
C ALA A 190 -8.61 6.94 14.74
N ALA A 191 -7.91 5.81 14.84
CA ALA A 191 -7.17 5.43 16.06
C ALA A 191 -5.94 6.33 16.30
N GLN A 192 -5.24 6.71 15.22
CA GLN A 192 -4.01 7.50 15.28
C GLN A 192 -4.26 8.97 15.65
N TRP A 193 -5.35 9.56 15.15
CA TRP A 193 -5.63 10.99 15.34
C TRP A 193 -7.06 11.21 15.79
N THR A 194 -7.21 11.87 16.94
CA THR A 194 -8.52 12.18 17.54
C THR A 194 -9.41 13.08 16.68
N ARG A 195 -8.84 13.87 15.76
CA ARG A 195 -9.57 14.71 14.81
C ARG A 195 -8.73 15.04 13.58
N SER A 196 -9.34 15.11 12.40
CA SER A 196 -8.82 15.84 11.24
C SER A 196 -9.66 17.11 11.04
N SER A 197 -9.04 18.20 10.59
CA SER A 197 -9.77 19.42 10.22
C SER A 197 -10.53 19.29 8.90
N ARG A 198 -10.30 18.22 8.14
CA ARG A 198 -10.82 18.03 6.78
C ARG A 198 -11.79 16.87 6.66
N PHE A 199 -11.56 15.79 7.42
CA PHE A 199 -12.32 14.55 7.29
C PHE A 199 -12.71 13.96 8.65
N ASP A 200 -13.88 13.34 8.70
CA ASP A 200 -14.27 12.42 9.77
C ASP A 200 -13.92 11.00 9.34
N TYR A 201 -12.81 10.47 9.85
CA TYR A 201 -12.30 9.16 9.44
C TYR A 201 -13.25 8.03 9.84
N THR A 202 -13.88 8.11 11.01
CA THR A 202 -14.83 7.10 11.51
C THR A 202 -16.06 7.05 10.63
N GLN A 203 -16.62 8.21 10.28
CA GLN A 203 -17.77 8.28 9.38
C GLN A 203 -17.42 7.77 7.98
N LEU A 204 -16.27 8.16 7.43
CA LEU A 204 -15.82 7.70 6.12
C LEU A 204 -15.53 6.19 6.10
N ALA A 205 -14.95 5.63 7.17
CA ALA A 205 -14.75 4.20 7.31
C ALA A 205 -16.09 3.46 7.27
N LYS A 206 -17.08 3.93 8.04
CA LYS A 206 -18.42 3.33 8.04
C LYS A 206 -19.08 3.34 6.66
N LEU A 207 -19.11 4.50 5.99
CA LEU A 207 -19.69 4.64 4.66
C LEU A 207 -19.02 3.69 3.65
N ARG A 208 -17.69 3.60 3.68
CA ARG A 208 -16.93 2.73 2.78
C ARG A 208 -17.14 1.25 3.08
N LEU A 209 -17.21 0.87 4.35
CA LEU A 209 -17.53 -0.50 4.76
C LEU A 209 -18.93 -0.91 4.31
N ASP A 210 -19.93 -0.05 4.47
CA ASP A 210 -21.30 -0.32 4.01
C ASP A 210 -21.34 -0.48 2.47
N ALA A 211 -20.62 0.37 1.73
CA ALA A 211 -20.48 0.30 0.29
C ALA A 211 -19.76 -0.98 -0.19
N LEU A 212 -18.69 -1.38 0.49
CA LEU A 212 -17.92 -2.60 0.19
C LEU A 212 -18.76 -3.85 0.48
N LEU A 213 -19.44 -3.92 1.62
CA LEU A 213 -20.31 -5.04 1.96
C LEU A 213 -21.48 -5.19 0.97
N ALA A 214 -22.11 -4.07 0.59
CA ALA A 214 -23.17 -4.06 -0.42
C ALA A 214 -22.65 -4.56 -1.77
N TRP A 215 -21.45 -4.14 -2.18
CA TRP A 215 -20.82 -4.62 -3.40
C TRP A 215 -20.56 -6.14 -3.34
N MET A 216 -19.94 -6.61 -2.26
CA MET A 216 -19.62 -8.03 -2.08
C MET A 216 -20.85 -8.92 -1.97
N THR A 217 -22.00 -8.41 -1.52
CA THR A 217 -23.24 -9.20 -1.40
C THR A 217 -24.17 -9.06 -2.60
N SER A 218 -23.87 -8.17 -3.55
CA SER A 218 -24.74 -7.85 -4.70
C SER A 218 -24.91 -8.98 -5.73
N GLY A 219 -24.18 -10.10 -5.60
CA GLY A 219 -24.24 -11.24 -6.51
C GLY A 219 -23.75 -10.97 -7.94
N LYS A 220 -23.13 -9.81 -8.19
CA LYS A 220 -22.64 -9.38 -9.52
C LYS A 220 -21.18 -9.73 -9.80
N SER A 221 -20.50 -10.40 -8.86
CA SER A 221 -19.09 -10.76 -9.04
C SER A 221 -18.95 -12.12 -9.74
N PRO A 222 -18.12 -12.24 -10.79
CA PRO A 222 -17.79 -13.53 -11.40
C PRO A 222 -16.85 -14.39 -10.53
N THR A 223 -16.20 -13.80 -9.51
CA THR A 223 -15.35 -14.52 -8.54
C THR A 223 -16.14 -14.95 -7.30
N PRO A 224 -15.85 -16.13 -6.72
CA PRO A 224 -16.43 -16.55 -5.45
C PRO A 224 -16.14 -15.51 -4.35
N GLN A 225 -17.19 -14.83 -3.89
CA GLN A 225 -17.10 -13.68 -2.98
C GLN A 225 -16.38 -14.02 -1.66
N SER A 226 -16.48 -15.28 -1.21
CA SER A 226 -15.83 -15.83 0.00
C SER A 226 -14.31 -15.82 0.00
N SER A 227 -13.65 -15.52 -1.12
CA SER A 227 -12.18 -15.50 -1.25
C SER A 227 -11.59 -14.10 -1.36
N LEU A 228 -12.39 -13.03 -1.43
CA LEU A 228 -11.87 -11.71 -1.80
C LEU A 228 -11.30 -10.90 -0.63
N ILE A 229 -11.60 -11.23 0.62
CA ILE A 229 -11.04 -10.56 1.79
C ILE A 229 -10.54 -11.59 2.81
N SER A 230 -9.52 -11.22 3.56
CA SER A 230 -8.99 -12.11 4.61
C SER A 230 -10.03 -12.33 5.72
N PRO A 231 -10.02 -13.49 6.38
CA PRO A 231 -10.84 -13.73 7.57
C PRO A 231 -10.63 -12.68 8.68
N ALA A 232 -9.41 -12.16 8.80
CA ALA A 232 -9.08 -11.10 9.75
C ALA A 232 -9.82 -9.79 9.45
N PHE A 233 -9.90 -9.38 8.17
CA PHE A 233 -10.70 -8.23 7.77
C PHE A 233 -12.18 -8.43 8.06
N ALA A 234 -12.74 -9.61 7.72
CA ALA A 234 -14.14 -9.91 7.96
C ALA A 234 -14.49 -9.78 9.46
N ARG A 235 -13.66 -10.34 10.35
CA ARG A 235 -13.83 -10.22 11.81
C ARG A 235 -13.70 -8.77 12.30
N LEU A 236 -12.68 -8.05 11.82
CA LEU A 236 -12.46 -6.64 12.20
C LEU A 236 -13.65 -5.76 11.77
N PHE A 237 -14.12 -5.92 10.54
CA PHE A 237 -15.22 -5.11 10.00
C PHE A 237 -16.57 -5.47 10.64
N GLN A 238 -16.83 -6.74 10.92
CA GLN A 238 -17.96 -7.16 11.72
C GLN A 238 -17.96 -6.47 13.09
N LYS A 239 -16.82 -6.45 13.80
CA LYS A 239 -16.71 -5.76 15.10
C LYS A 239 -16.96 -4.26 14.97
N THR A 240 -16.53 -3.66 13.86
CA THR A 240 -16.60 -2.21 13.62
C THR A 240 -18.02 -1.72 13.32
N ASN A 241 -18.77 -2.41 12.43
CA ASN A 241 -20.11 -1.96 12.02
C ASN A 241 -21.26 -2.87 12.48
N GLY A 242 -20.96 -3.97 13.17
CA GLY A 242 -21.93 -4.90 13.74
C GLY A 242 -22.61 -5.86 12.75
N SER A 243 -22.27 -5.80 11.46
CA SER A 243 -22.95 -6.64 10.46
C SER A 243 -22.38 -8.05 10.40
N ALA A 244 -23.23 -9.06 10.67
CA ALA A 244 -22.86 -10.47 10.54
C ALA A 244 -22.59 -10.90 9.08
N ASP A 245 -23.09 -10.13 8.11
CA ASP A 245 -22.92 -10.41 6.68
C ASP A 245 -21.44 -10.37 6.24
N TRP A 246 -20.54 -9.74 7.03
CA TRP A 246 -19.10 -9.79 6.77
C TRP A 246 -18.53 -11.21 6.86
N LEU A 247 -18.96 -11.99 7.86
CA LEU A 247 -18.51 -13.38 8.00
C LEU A 247 -19.05 -14.25 6.86
N LYS A 248 -20.29 -13.99 6.45
CA LYS A 248 -20.91 -14.63 5.28
C LYS A 248 -20.19 -14.30 3.99
N ALA A 249 -19.90 -13.03 3.77
CA ALA A 249 -19.18 -12.56 2.59
C ALA A 249 -17.77 -13.15 2.50
N ALA A 250 -17.16 -13.50 3.64
CA ALA A 250 -15.87 -14.19 3.71
C ALA A 250 -15.98 -15.73 3.81
N GLY A 251 -17.17 -16.32 3.65
CA GLY A 251 -17.36 -17.78 3.68
C GLY A 251 -17.15 -18.45 5.05
N LEU A 252 -17.17 -17.70 6.15
CA LEU A 252 -16.85 -18.18 7.50
C LEU A 252 -18.05 -18.75 8.27
N GLU A 253 -19.20 -18.99 7.62
CA GLU A 253 -20.43 -19.44 8.29
C GLU A 253 -20.40 -20.91 8.76
N ASN A 254 -19.38 -21.71 8.40
CA ASN A 254 -19.39 -23.16 8.66
C ASN A 254 -18.03 -23.74 9.11
N PRO A 255 -17.75 -23.91 10.42
CA PRO A 255 -16.44 -24.39 10.93
C PRO A 255 -16.13 -25.88 10.67
N ARG A 256 -16.95 -26.60 9.90
CA ARG A 256 -16.75 -28.03 9.54
C ARG A 256 -16.91 -28.34 8.04
N GLY A 257 -17.13 -27.33 7.21
CA GLY A 257 -17.10 -27.51 5.76
C GLY A 257 -15.64 -27.54 5.32
N LYS A 258 -15.18 -28.64 4.73
CA LYS A 258 -13.92 -28.64 3.98
C LYS A 258 -14.00 -27.49 2.97
N GLU A 259 -12.97 -26.64 2.91
CA GLU A 259 -12.75 -25.74 1.79
C GLU A 259 -12.95 -26.55 0.50
N SER A 260 -13.87 -26.11 -0.34
CA SER A 260 -14.21 -26.85 -1.56
C SER A 260 -13.06 -26.65 -2.56
N PRO A 261 -12.37 -27.71 -3.02
CA PRO A 261 -11.23 -27.59 -3.93
C PRO A 261 -11.61 -27.12 -5.35
N ASP A 262 -12.91 -27.06 -5.68
CA ASP A 262 -13.41 -26.89 -7.04
C ASP A 262 -13.72 -25.43 -7.43
N LEU A 263 -13.12 -24.44 -6.76
CA LEU A 263 -13.46 -23.01 -6.95
C LEU A 263 -12.80 -22.34 -8.17
N TYR A 264 -11.95 -23.05 -8.91
CA TYR A 264 -11.24 -22.52 -10.07
C TYR A 264 -11.54 -23.34 -11.32
N SER A 265 -12.71 -23.14 -11.92
CA SER A 265 -12.93 -23.54 -13.30
C SER A 265 -13.29 -22.35 -14.18
N ASN A 266 -12.38 -22.10 -15.13
CA ASN A 266 -12.53 -21.37 -16.39
C ASN A 266 -12.51 -19.83 -16.35
N GLN A 267 -11.31 -19.23 -16.47
CA GLN A 267 -10.83 -18.53 -17.68
C GLN A 267 -9.46 -17.86 -17.44
N GLU A 268 -8.53 -18.04 -18.39
CA GLU A 268 -7.22 -17.37 -18.53
C GLU A 268 -6.08 -17.79 -17.57
N ALA A 269 -5.54 -18.99 -17.80
CA ALA A 269 -4.52 -19.70 -17.01
C ALA A 269 -3.20 -18.96 -16.66
N GLN A 270 -2.92 -17.77 -17.21
CA GLN A 270 -1.73 -16.98 -16.88
C GLN A 270 -2.07 -15.74 -16.03
N ALA A 271 -3.23 -15.12 -16.26
CA ALA A 271 -3.75 -14.04 -15.42
C ALA A 271 -4.19 -14.56 -14.04
N THR A 272 -4.66 -15.80 -13.98
CA THR A 272 -5.06 -16.48 -12.74
C THR A 272 -3.90 -16.76 -11.79
N ALA A 273 -2.70 -17.07 -12.31
CA ALA A 273 -1.55 -17.39 -11.45
C ALA A 273 -0.94 -16.15 -10.78
N LEU A 274 -0.87 -15.03 -11.51
CA LEU A 274 -0.39 -13.75 -10.97
C LEU A 274 -1.40 -13.15 -9.97
N ASP A 275 -2.69 -13.30 -10.22
CA ASP A 275 -3.74 -12.86 -9.29
C ASP A 275 -3.77 -13.73 -8.02
N GLU A 276 -3.49 -15.04 -8.15
CA GLU A 276 -3.35 -15.95 -7.00
C GLU A 276 -2.10 -15.65 -6.16
N GLU A 277 -0.94 -15.41 -6.78
CA GLU A 277 0.29 -15.03 -6.06
C GLU A 277 0.11 -13.70 -5.30
N ALA A 278 -0.54 -12.71 -5.94
CA ALA A 278 -0.89 -11.46 -5.29
C ALA A 278 -1.92 -11.66 -4.15
N HIS A 279 -2.90 -12.54 -4.35
CA HIS A 279 -3.90 -12.85 -3.33
C HIS A 279 -3.25 -13.48 -2.08
N GLN A 280 -2.42 -14.49 -2.25
CA GLN A 280 -1.69 -15.14 -1.15
C GLN A 280 -0.76 -14.16 -0.41
N ALA A 281 -0.06 -13.30 -1.15
CA ALA A 281 0.74 -12.25 -0.56
C ALA A 281 -0.13 -11.28 0.27
N LEU A 282 -1.30 -10.88 -0.21
CA LEU A 282 -2.20 -10.01 0.55
C LEU A 282 -2.77 -10.67 1.81
N LEU A 283 -3.02 -11.98 1.79
CA LEU A 283 -3.35 -12.75 2.99
C LEU A 283 -2.16 -12.75 3.97
N ALA A 284 -0.93 -12.90 3.48
CA ALA A 284 0.28 -12.84 4.29
C ALA A 284 0.43 -11.47 4.96
N LEU A 285 0.24 -10.39 4.20
CA LEU A 285 0.29 -9.03 4.71
C LEU A 285 -0.80 -8.80 5.77
N ALA A 286 -2.01 -9.29 5.52
CA ALA A 286 -3.12 -9.23 6.46
C ALA A 286 -2.79 -9.96 7.78
N TYR A 287 -2.19 -11.14 7.72
CA TYR A 287 -1.75 -11.88 8.90
C TYR A 287 -0.70 -11.12 9.72
N GLY A 288 0.27 -10.49 9.04
CA GLY A 288 1.33 -9.73 9.68
C GLY A 288 0.89 -8.40 10.31
N LEU A 289 -0.21 -7.81 9.85
CA LEU A 289 -0.61 -6.46 10.23
C LEU A 289 -1.93 -6.36 11.00
N LEU A 290 -2.86 -7.30 10.80
CA LEU A 290 -4.19 -7.21 11.40
C LEU A 290 -4.26 -7.94 12.74
N PRO A 291 -5.07 -7.43 13.69
CA PRO A 291 -5.38 -8.16 14.92
C PRO A 291 -6.12 -9.47 14.60
N ASP A 292 -5.62 -10.62 15.04
CA ASP A 292 -6.47 -11.80 15.18
C ASP A 292 -7.03 -11.89 16.61
N ILE A 293 -8.29 -11.48 16.77
CA ILE A 293 -8.94 -11.22 18.05
C ILE A 293 -9.40 -12.52 18.75
N GLN A 294 -9.48 -13.66 18.05
CA GLN A 294 -10.10 -14.87 18.61
C GLN A 294 -9.28 -16.15 18.55
N ASN A 295 -8.31 -16.27 17.64
CA ASN A 295 -7.39 -17.41 17.62
C ASN A 295 -6.19 -17.01 16.77
N ARG A 296 -5.05 -16.63 17.37
CA ARG A 296 -3.77 -16.86 16.68
C ARG A 296 -3.54 -18.36 16.66
N ALA A 297 -4.31 -19.03 15.81
CA ALA A 297 -3.97 -20.36 15.38
C ALA A 297 -2.58 -20.28 14.73
N LYS A 298 -1.85 -21.39 14.71
CA LYS A 298 -0.54 -21.44 14.04
C LYS A 298 -0.71 -20.92 12.60
N PRO A 299 0.31 -20.30 11.96
CA PRO A 299 0.20 -19.79 10.59
C PRO A 299 -0.54 -20.76 9.64
N THR A 300 -0.31 -22.06 9.81
CA THR A 300 -0.96 -23.19 9.11
C THR A 300 -2.49 -23.22 9.11
N ASP A 301 -3.18 -22.50 10.00
CA ASP A 301 -4.65 -22.55 10.14
C ASP A 301 -5.35 -21.35 9.47
N LEU A 302 -4.61 -20.31 9.07
CA LEU A 302 -5.12 -19.13 8.34
C LEU A 302 -4.70 -19.13 6.86
N PHE A 303 -3.72 -19.96 6.53
CA PHE A 303 -3.21 -20.16 5.20
C PHE A 303 -3.50 -21.59 4.75
N ALA A 304 -3.33 -21.86 3.45
CA ALA A 304 -3.27 -23.24 2.98
C ALA A 304 -2.27 -24.05 3.84
N PRO A 305 -2.52 -25.35 4.09
CA PRO A 305 -1.70 -26.19 4.97
C PRO A 305 -0.18 -26.22 4.68
N ASP A 306 0.25 -25.66 3.54
CA ASP A 306 1.63 -25.58 3.06
C ASP A 306 2.14 -24.13 2.94
N PHE A 307 1.84 -23.25 3.90
CA PHE A 307 2.35 -21.87 3.92
C PHE A 307 3.86 -21.82 4.24
N ASP A 308 4.66 -22.03 3.20
CA ASP A 308 6.12 -22.12 3.27
C ASP A 308 6.77 -20.74 3.08
N LEU A 309 6.88 -19.98 4.17
CA LEU A 309 7.57 -18.69 4.17
C LEU A 309 9.06 -18.79 3.76
N VAL A 310 9.71 -19.92 4.03
CA VAL A 310 11.12 -20.16 3.70
C VAL A 310 11.26 -20.40 2.19
N GLY A 311 10.43 -21.26 1.61
CA GLY A 311 10.39 -21.50 0.17
C GLY A 311 10.00 -20.25 -0.61
N MET A 312 9.04 -19.45 -0.10
CA MET A 312 8.67 -18.17 -0.70
C MET A 312 9.84 -17.17 -0.69
N LEU A 313 10.57 -17.07 0.43
CA LEU A 313 11.77 -16.24 0.52
C LEU A 313 12.82 -16.64 -0.52
N ALA A 314 13.11 -17.94 -0.64
CA ALA A 314 14.09 -18.46 -1.59
C ALA A 314 13.67 -18.19 -3.04
N ASN A 315 12.40 -18.40 -3.37
CA ASN A 315 11.85 -18.12 -4.70
C ASN A 315 11.93 -16.62 -5.04
N LEU A 316 11.47 -15.76 -4.14
CA LEU A 316 11.43 -14.31 -4.37
C LEU A 316 12.82 -13.68 -4.44
N ARG A 317 13.80 -14.21 -3.69
CA ARG A 317 15.22 -13.83 -3.83
C ARG A 317 15.69 -14.04 -5.28
N GLY A 318 15.42 -15.21 -5.86
CA GLY A 318 15.76 -15.49 -7.26
C GLY A 318 15.03 -14.59 -8.27
N LYS A 319 13.75 -14.26 -8.02
CA LYS A 319 12.97 -13.34 -8.87
C LYS A 319 13.48 -11.89 -8.81
N LEU A 320 13.94 -11.42 -7.66
CA LEU A 320 14.50 -10.08 -7.48
C LEU A 320 15.78 -9.89 -8.30
N ASP A 321 16.69 -10.86 -8.26
CA ASP A 321 17.95 -10.82 -9.02
C ASP A 321 17.72 -10.81 -10.55
N ALA A 322 16.62 -11.42 -11.01
CA ALA A 322 16.27 -11.54 -12.42
C ALA A 322 15.45 -10.35 -12.97
N ALA A 323 14.93 -9.47 -12.11
CA ALA A 323 13.97 -8.44 -12.52
C ALA A 323 14.66 -7.23 -13.19
N SER A 324 14.51 -7.08 -14.51
CA SER A 324 15.10 -5.96 -15.27
C SER A 324 14.18 -4.75 -15.43
N THR A 325 12.86 -4.94 -15.46
CA THR A 325 11.82 -3.88 -15.58
C THR A 325 10.46 -4.41 -15.14
N PHE A 326 9.71 -3.66 -14.32
CA PHE A 326 8.37 -4.02 -13.85
C PHE A 326 7.32 -3.01 -14.29
N SER A 327 6.30 -3.44 -15.05
CA SER A 327 5.33 -2.50 -15.64
C SER A 327 3.97 -2.46 -14.96
N GLU A 328 3.48 -3.55 -14.35
CA GLU A 328 2.10 -3.61 -13.83
C GLU A 328 1.86 -4.72 -12.79
N GLY A 329 1.09 -4.42 -11.74
CA GLY A 329 0.63 -5.38 -10.71
C GLY A 329 1.50 -5.44 -9.44
N PHE A 330 1.70 -6.64 -8.91
CA PHE A 330 2.61 -6.91 -7.80
C PHE A 330 4.01 -7.28 -8.32
N SER A 331 5.02 -6.48 -7.98
CA SER A 331 6.43 -6.78 -8.24
C SER A 331 6.97 -7.85 -7.29
N PRO A 332 8.10 -8.52 -7.60
CA PRO A 332 8.77 -9.41 -6.64
C PRO A 332 9.06 -8.73 -5.30
N LEU A 333 9.37 -7.44 -5.29
CA LEU A 333 9.59 -6.68 -4.06
C LEU A 333 8.29 -6.51 -3.27
N SER A 334 7.18 -6.21 -3.94
CA SER A 334 5.87 -6.07 -3.30
C SER A 334 5.42 -7.38 -2.65
N LEU A 335 5.62 -8.52 -3.34
CA LEU A 335 5.33 -9.86 -2.83
C LEU A 335 6.23 -10.18 -1.63
N LEU A 336 7.54 -9.97 -1.75
CA LEU A 336 8.50 -10.18 -0.66
C LEU A 336 8.11 -9.40 0.60
N ALA A 337 7.76 -8.12 0.43
CA ALA A 337 7.37 -7.27 1.53
C ALA A 337 6.07 -7.75 2.23
N CYS A 338 5.11 -8.25 1.46
CA CYS A 338 3.90 -8.85 2.03
C CYS A 338 4.20 -10.07 2.91
N TYR A 339 5.05 -10.99 2.44
CA TYR A 339 5.46 -12.16 3.23
C TYR A 339 6.35 -11.80 4.42
N ALA A 340 7.18 -10.76 4.30
CA ALA A 340 8.00 -10.27 5.39
C ALA A 340 7.17 -9.77 6.59
N ALA A 341 6.01 -9.15 6.34
CA ALA A 341 5.07 -8.79 7.40
C ALA A 341 4.52 -10.03 8.12
N ALA A 342 4.24 -11.13 7.39
CA ALA A 342 3.85 -12.38 8.04
C ALA A 342 5.01 -12.99 8.85
N ALA A 343 6.24 -12.90 8.33
CA ALA A 343 7.43 -13.39 9.01
C ALA A 343 7.67 -12.70 10.36
N SER A 344 7.38 -11.39 10.48
CA SER A 344 7.52 -10.66 11.76
C SER A 344 6.65 -11.23 12.88
N GLU A 345 5.52 -11.86 12.54
CA GLU A 345 4.60 -12.48 13.51
C GLU A 345 4.77 -14.01 13.62
N SER A 346 5.70 -14.60 12.88
CA SER A 346 5.90 -16.07 12.82
C SER A 346 6.53 -16.67 14.09
N GLY A 347 7.25 -15.84 14.87
CA GLY A 347 8.08 -16.29 15.98
C GLY A 347 9.44 -16.87 15.57
N ASP A 348 9.76 -16.91 14.27
CA ASP A 348 11.06 -17.33 13.74
C ASP A 348 11.99 -16.12 13.55
N ALA A 349 12.95 -15.98 14.47
CA ALA A 349 13.92 -14.89 14.46
C ALA A 349 14.91 -14.99 13.28
N GLU A 350 15.33 -16.20 12.91
CA GLU A 350 16.26 -16.40 11.78
C GLU A 350 15.58 -16.01 10.47
N LEU A 351 14.34 -16.46 10.27
CA LEU A 351 13.55 -16.09 9.11
C LEU A 351 13.28 -14.58 9.04
N SER A 352 12.92 -13.96 10.17
CA SER A 352 12.72 -12.50 10.25
C SER A 352 13.99 -11.73 9.89
N GLN A 353 15.15 -12.22 10.35
CA GLN A 353 16.46 -11.67 10.01
C GLN A 353 16.77 -11.79 8.51
N GLU A 354 16.49 -12.92 7.88
CA GLU A 354 16.71 -13.08 6.44
C GLU A 354 15.83 -12.17 5.58
N TYR A 355 14.55 -12.01 5.95
CA TYR A 355 13.65 -11.06 5.28
C TYR A 355 14.14 -9.61 5.48
N TRP A 356 14.57 -9.26 6.69
CA TRP A 356 15.14 -7.94 6.99
C TRP A 356 16.37 -7.66 6.10
N GLU A 357 17.33 -8.59 6.05
CA GLU A 357 18.54 -8.43 5.26
C GLU A 357 18.23 -8.21 3.78
N LEU A 358 17.36 -9.04 3.20
CA LEU A 358 16.99 -8.94 1.80
C LEU A 358 16.26 -7.62 1.49
N LEU A 359 15.30 -7.21 2.33
CA LEU A 359 14.59 -5.94 2.16
C LEU A 359 15.50 -4.73 2.36
N SER A 360 16.45 -4.79 3.30
CA SER A 360 17.39 -3.70 3.58
C SER A 360 18.30 -3.38 2.38
N GLN A 361 18.63 -4.40 1.58
CA GLN A 361 19.50 -4.30 0.41
C GLN A 361 18.71 -4.05 -0.90
N SER A 362 17.42 -4.41 -0.91
CA SER A 362 16.55 -4.20 -2.06
C SER A 362 16.05 -2.76 -2.14
N ASN A 363 16.00 -2.20 -3.35
CA ASN A 363 15.34 -0.92 -3.62
C ASN A 363 14.27 -1.10 -4.69
N ALA A 364 13.19 -0.33 -4.57
CA ALA A 364 12.15 -0.32 -5.59
C ALA A 364 12.65 0.34 -6.88
N GLN A 365 12.17 -0.16 -8.02
CA GLN A 365 12.36 0.50 -9.31
C GLN A 365 11.56 1.80 -9.36
N ALA A 366 11.89 2.71 -10.28
CA ALA A 366 11.28 4.04 -10.35
C ALA A 366 9.77 4.01 -10.67
N ASP A 367 9.27 2.93 -11.24
CA ASP A 367 7.86 2.63 -11.49
C ASP A 367 7.23 1.72 -10.43
N ASP A 368 8.00 1.15 -9.50
CA ASP A 368 7.49 0.22 -8.49
C ASP A 368 7.10 0.94 -7.18
N GLY A 369 6.17 1.89 -7.26
CA GLY A 369 5.71 2.60 -6.07
C GLY A 369 4.94 1.73 -5.08
N LEU A 370 4.27 0.67 -5.56
CA LEU A 370 3.60 -0.29 -4.67
C LEU A 370 4.63 -1.10 -3.87
N GLY A 371 5.64 -1.67 -4.53
CA GLY A 371 6.74 -2.37 -3.86
C GLY A 371 7.53 -1.49 -2.91
N ALA A 372 7.79 -0.23 -3.28
CA ALA A 372 8.41 0.75 -2.39
C ALA A 372 7.59 0.97 -1.10
N THR A 373 6.27 1.06 -1.25
CA THR A 373 5.35 1.33 -0.14
C THR A 373 5.22 0.10 0.78
N PHE A 374 5.02 -1.09 0.22
CA PHE A 374 4.98 -2.31 1.03
C PHE A 374 6.31 -2.62 1.70
N ARG A 375 7.44 -2.39 1.03
CA ARG A 375 8.77 -2.52 1.65
C ARG A 375 8.88 -1.68 2.92
N LEU A 376 8.38 -0.44 2.90
CA LEU A 376 8.39 0.42 4.09
C LEU A 376 7.55 -0.16 5.22
N ILE A 377 6.32 -0.60 4.92
CA ILE A 377 5.44 -1.23 5.89
C ILE A 377 6.08 -2.48 6.48
N ALA A 378 6.69 -3.33 5.66
CA ALA A 378 7.37 -4.54 6.07
C ALA A 378 8.58 -4.27 6.97
N LEU A 379 9.41 -3.27 6.63
CA LEU A 379 10.53 -2.85 7.48
C LEU A 379 10.04 -2.35 8.84
N MET A 380 8.95 -1.57 8.87
CA MET A 380 8.35 -1.12 10.13
C MET A 380 7.75 -2.28 10.94
N ALA A 381 7.12 -3.27 10.29
CA ALA A 381 6.59 -4.46 10.95
C ALA A 381 7.71 -5.32 11.56
N LEU A 382 8.74 -5.68 10.78
CA LEU A 382 9.90 -6.42 11.26
C LEU A 382 10.68 -5.70 12.38
N ASN A 383 10.62 -4.37 12.40
CA ASN A 383 11.27 -3.55 13.42
C ASN A 383 10.39 -3.31 14.67
N GLY A 384 9.20 -3.93 14.75
CA GLY A 384 8.30 -3.81 15.90
C GLY A 384 7.56 -2.47 16.00
N ASN A 385 7.43 -1.74 14.89
CA ASN A 385 6.78 -0.43 14.85
C ASN A 385 5.30 -0.48 14.43
N SER A 386 4.75 -1.66 14.12
CA SER A 386 3.32 -1.82 13.82
C SER A 386 2.51 -1.90 15.11
N TRP A 387 1.59 -0.96 15.32
CA TRP A 387 0.76 -0.87 16.53
C TRP A 387 -0.69 -1.33 16.33
N PHE A 388 -1.02 -1.76 15.11
CA PHE A 388 -2.40 -2.01 14.71
C PHE A 388 -3.08 -3.06 15.57
N THR A 389 -2.35 -4.09 16.02
CA THR A 389 -2.95 -5.15 16.84
C THR A 389 -3.40 -4.58 18.18
N GLU A 390 -2.58 -3.79 18.85
CA GLU A 390 -2.85 -3.19 20.15
C GLU A 390 -4.05 -2.24 20.13
N ALA A 391 -4.20 -1.47 19.05
CA ALA A 391 -5.32 -0.55 18.89
C ALA A 391 -6.66 -1.25 18.71
N PHE A 392 -6.69 -2.45 18.12
CA PHE A 392 -7.94 -3.10 17.74
C PHE A 392 -8.28 -4.36 18.54
N THR A 393 -7.35 -4.89 19.33
CA THR A 393 -7.63 -5.94 20.34
C THR A 393 -8.18 -5.36 21.65
N ASN A 394 -7.72 -4.19 22.09
CA ASN A 394 -8.14 -3.58 23.34
C ASN A 394 -9.49 -2.82 23.21
N PRO A 395 -10.51 -3.13 24.01
CA PRO A 395 -11.83 -2.50 23.93
C PRO A 395 -11.86 -1.03 24.37
N SER A 396 -10.77 -0.48 24.92
CA SER A 396 -10.69 0.92 25.37
C SER A 396 -10.34 1.92 24.26
N VAL A 397 -10.03 1.45 23.05
CA VAL A 397 -9.61 2.26 21.90
C VAL A 397 -10.67 2.26 20.78
N ALA A 398 -11.73 1.45 20.92
CA ALA A 398 -12.84 1.34 19.96
C ALA A 398 -14.02 2.25 20.29
#